data_AF-A0A522A6Z7-F1
#
_entry.id   AF-A0A522A6Z7-F1
#
_cell.length_a   1.000
_cell.length_b   1.000
_cell.length_c   1.000
_cell.angle_alpha   90.00
_cell.angle_beta   90.00
_cell.angle_gamma   90.00
#
_symmetry.space_group_name_H-M   'P 1'
#
loop_
_entity.id
_entity.type
_entity.pdbx_description
1 polymer ?
#
loop_
_entity_poly.entity_id
_entity_poly.type
_entity_poly.pdbx_seq_one_letter_code
_entity_poly.pdbx_strand_id
1 'polypeptide(L)'
;MNSARVSIAQRGTALISANESPVRDPSIKDDAFTRANDTSYGLAASVWGRDLNQVQRVAERLEAGTVWINHVHVFAPDIAFGGHKQSGMGIENSLHGHAEYSNMKTIMRKAMA
;
A
#
# COMPACT_ATOMS: atom_id res chain seq x y z
N MET A 1 -15.27 -13.00 22.33
CA MET A 1 -15.48 -12.33 21.02
C MET A 1 -14.34 -11.35 20.83
N ASN A 2 -13.22 -11.76 20.22
CA ASN A 2 -12.10 -10.85 19.91
C ASN A 2 -11.59 -11.24 18.52
N SER A 3 -12.14 -10.61 17.49
CA SER A 3 -11.66 -10.73 16.12
C SER A 3 -11.02 -9.40 15.74
N ALA A 4 -9.76 -9.44 15.30
CA ALA A 4 -9.16 -8.33 14.57
C ALA A 4 -10.10 -7.97 13.41
N ARG A 5 -10.60 -6.74 13.40
CA ARG A 5 -11.50 -6.27 12.34
C ARG A 5 -10.64 -5.75 11.18
N VAL A 6 -10.45 -6.63 10.19
CA VAL A 6 -10.12 -6.21 8.82
C VAL A 6 -11.44 -5.72 8.22
N SER A 7 -11.56 -4.43 7.99
CA SER A 7 -12.72 -3.84 7.33
C SER A 7 -12.30 -3.45 5.92
N ILE A 8 -12.76 -4.19 4.91
CA ILE A 8 -12.60 -3.77 3.53
C ILE A 8 -13.59 -2.62 3.31
N ALA A 9 -13.09 -1.39 3.28
CA ALA A 9 -13.89 -0.25 2.86
C ALA A 9 -14.20 -0.44 1.37
N GLN A 10 -15.51 -0.50 1.08
CA GLN A 10 -16.17 -0.66 -0.22
C GLN A 10 -15.25 -0.71 -1.46
N ARG A 11 -15.17 -1.89 -2.10
CA ARG A 11 -14.67 -2.11 -3.47
C ARG A 11 -13.26 -1.54 -3.78
N GLY A 12 -12.28 -1.78 -2.92
CA GLY A 12 -10.87 -1.61 -3.31
C GLY A 12 -9.88 -1.25 -2.20
N THR A 13 -10.36 -0.94 -0.99
CA THR A 13 -9.50 -0.48 0.11
C THR A 13 -9.58 -1.42 1.30
N ALA A 14 -8.44 -1.93 1.79
CA ALA A 14 -8.38 -2.77 2.98
C ALA A 14 -7.99 -1.93 4.22
N LEU A 15 -8.85 -1.87 5.25
CA LEU A 15 -8.50 -1.26 6.54
C LEU A 15 -8.15 -2.36 7.54
N ILE A 16 -6.95 -2.27 8.14
CA ILE A 16 -6.51 -3.12 9.25
C ILE A 16 -6.40 -2.25 10.50
N SER A 17 -7.31 -2.45 11.46
CA SER A 17 -7.15 -1.91 12.81
C SER A 17 -6.33 -2.88 13.67
N ALA A 18 -5.14 -2.46 14.13
CA ALA A 18 -4.30 -3.21 15.06
C ALA A 18 -4.60 -2.90 16.54
N ASN A 19 -5.62 -2.08 16.83
CA ASN A 19 -6.06 -1.80 18.19
C ASN A 19 -7.39 -2.50 18.44
N GLU A 20 -7.41 -3.54 19.28
CA GLU A 20 -8.29 -3.70 20.47
C GLU A 20 -7.82 -4.90 21.34
N SER A 21 -6.58 -4.84 21.84
CA SER A 21 -5.99 -5.55 23.00
C SER A 21 -4.47 -5.46 22.87
N PRO A 22 -3.67 -5.52 23.96
CA PRO A 22 -2.23 -5.67 23.82
C PRO A 22 -2.01 -7.01 23.10
N VAL A 23 -1.73 -6.97 21.79
CA VAL A 23 -1.26 -8.14 21.05
C VAL A 23 0.13 -8.42 21.59
N ARG A 24 0.16 -9.22 22.66
CA ARG A 24 1.36 -9.76 23.31
C ARG A 24 1.91 -10.95 22.50
N ASP A 25 1.75 -10.92 21.17
CA ASP A 25 2.03 -12.06 20.29
C ASP A 25 3.05 -11.66 19.21
N PRO A 26 4.24 -12.29 19.18
CA PRO A 26 5.25 -12.08 18.13
C PRO A 26 4.79 -12.51 16.73
N SER A 27 3.63 -13.15 16.62
CA SER A 27 2.93 -13.42 15.37
C SER A 27 1.68 -12.53 15.26
N ILE A 28 1.76 -11.46 14.47
CA ILE A 28 0.54 -11.06 13.75
C ILE A 28 0.26 -12.26 12.86
N LYS A 29 -0.75 -13.04 13.25
CA LYS A 29 -1.03 -14.35 12.69
C LYS A 29 -1.08 -14.23 11.17
N ASP A 30 -0.33 -15.08 10.47
CA ASP A 30 -0.26 -15.04 9.01
C ASP A 30 -1.65 -15.07 8.37
N ASP A 31 -2.63 -15.71 9.01
CA ASP A 31 -4.05 -15.67 8.65
C ASP A 31 -4.62 -14.26 8.42
N ALA A 32 -4.24 -13.27 9.23
CA ALA A 32 -4.71 -11.90 9.08
C ALA A 32 -4.19 -11.25 7.79
N PHE A 33 -2.94 -11.52 7.42
CA PHE A 33 -2.36 -11.05 6.16
C PHE A 33 -2.93 -11.80 4.97
N THR A 34 -3.07 -13.12 5.07
CA THR A 34 -3.73 -13.94 4.06
C THR A 34 -5.11 -13.36 3.75
N ARG A 35 -5.94 -13.13 4.77
CA ARG A 35 -7.28 -12.58 4.58
C ARG A 35 -7.31 -11.15 4.06
N ALA A 36 -6.34 -10.31 4.45
CA ALA A 36 -6.27 -8.94 3.96
C ALA A 36 -5.82 -8.85 2.50
N ASN A 37 -4.91 -9.74 2.09
CA ASN A 37 -4.36 -9.80 0.74
C ASN A 37 -5.17 -10.71 -0.19
N ASP A 38 -6.07 -11.56 0.34
CA ASP A 38 -6.97 -12.46 -0.42
C ASP A 38 -8.10 -11.67 -1.10
N THR A 39 -7.70 -10.88 -2.09
CA THR A 39 -8.54 -10.05 -2.93
C THR A 39 -7.84 -9.81 -4.26
N SER A 40 -8.62 -9.74 -5.34
CA SER A 40 -8.12 -9.37 -6.68
C SER A 40 -7.70 -7.90 -6.77
N TYR A 41 -8.01 -7.09 -5.76
CA TYR A 41 -7.76 -5.65 -5.70
C TYR A 41 -6.62 -5.32 -4.73
N GLY A 42 -5.97 -4.18 -4.94
CA GLY A 42 -4.85 -3.71 -4.13
C GLY A 42 -4.61 -2.21 -4.33
N LEU A 43 -5.66 -1.39 -4.22
CA LEU A 43 -5.53 0.06 -4.45
C LEU A 43 -4.80 0.71 -3.27
N ALA A 44 -5.42 0.63 -2.09
CA ALA A 44 -4.87 1.22 -0.89
C ALA A 44 -5.21 0.41 0.36
N ALA A 45 -4.42 0.60 1.40
CA ALA A 45 -4.68 0.06 2.72
C ALA A 45 -4.35 1.08 3.82
N SER A 46 -4.89 0.85 5.01
CA SER A 46 -4.55 1.65 6.18
C SER A 46 -4.38 0.77 7.41
N VAL A 47 -3.31 1.03 8.18
CA VAL A 47 -2.94 0.31 9.39
C VAL A 47 -2.96 1.27 10.58
N TRP A 48 -3.63 0.89 11.66
CA TRP A 48 -3.77 1.74 12.85
C TRP A 48 -3.22 1.04 14.09
N GLY A 49 -2.39 1.73 14.88
CA GLY A 49 -1.79 1.16 16.08
C GLY A 49 -0.88 2.14 16.83
N ARG A 50 -0.59 1.82 18.09
CA ARG A 50 0.25 2.67 18.96
C ARG A 50 1.74 2.37 18.87
N ASP A 51 2.11 1.11 18.59
CA ASP A 51 3.50 0.72 18.37
C ASP A 51 3.85 0.95 16.89
N LEU A 52 4.62 2.01 16.63
CA LEU A 52 5.03 2.41 15.28
C LEU A 52 5.85 1.34 14.56
N ASN A 53 6.72 0.61 15.28
CA ASN A 53 7.51 -0.46 14.68
C ASN A 53 6.63 -1.64 14.28
N GLN A 54 5.59 -1.93 15.07
CA GLN A 54 4.63 -2.98 14.74
C GLN A 54 3.79 -2.62 13.53
N VAL A 55 3.20 -1.42 13.48
CA VAL A 55 2.36 -1.00 12.34
C VAL A 55 3.17 -0.85 11.05
N GLN A 56 4.44 -0.47 11.13
CA GLN A 56 5.34 -0.45 9.98
C GLN A 56 5.54 -1.86 9.40
N ARG A 57 5.84 -2.86 10.24
CA ARG A 57 5.96 -4.27 9.82
C ARG A 57 4.68 -4.82 9.21
N VAL A 58 3.51 -4.36 9.68
CA VAL A 58 2.22 -4.71 9.07
C VAL A 58 2.08 -4.05 7.70
N ALA A 59 2.36 -2.75 7.62
CA ALA A 59 2.23 -1.99 6.39
C ALA A 59 3.06 -2.58 5.24
N GLU A 60 4.29 -3.01 5.53
CA GLU A 60 5.20 -3.65 4.57
C GLU A 60 4.70 -4.99 4.03
N ARG A 61 3.77 -5.66 4.73
CA ARG A 61 3.21 -6.95 4.33
C ARG A 61 1.90 -6.83 3.53
N LEU A 62 1.36 -5.62 3.38
CA LEU A 62 0.11 -5.40 2.68
C LEU A 62 0.33 -5.24 1.17
N GLU A 63 -0.45 -5.98 0.39
CA GLU A 63 -0.38 -5.94 -1.07
C GLU A 63 -1.28 -4.83 -1.62
N ALA A 64 -0.89 -3.58 -1.40
CA ALA A 64 -1.56 -2.40 -1.93
C ALA A 64 -0.55 -1.35 -2.43
N GLY A 65 -0.94 -0.54 -3.40
CA GLY A 65 -0.04 0.48 -3.96
C GLY A 65 0.13 1.72 -3.06
N THR A 66 -0.77 1.94 -2.11
CA THR A 66 -0.58 2.92 -1.03
C THR A 66 -0.98 2.33 0.31
N VAL A 67 -0.12 2.45 1.32
CA VAL A 67 -0.43 2.03 2.69
C VAL A 67 -0.23 3.20 3.64
N TRP A 68 -1.30 3.63 4.30
CA TRP A 68 -1.24 4.66 5.32
C TRP A 68 -1.06 4.06 6.72
N ILE A 69 -0.22 4.67 7.55
CA ILE A 69 -0.08 4.32 8.96
C ILE A 69 -0.72 5.41 9.80
N ASN A 70 -1.68 5.05 10.65
CA ASN A 70 -2.45 5.96 11.51
C ASN A 70 -3.06 7.15 10.74
N HIS A 71 -3.37 6.93 9.47
CA HIS A 71 -3.99 7.90 8.58
C HIS A 71 -4.81 7.16 7.53
N VAL A 72 -5.68 7.87 6.84
CA VAL A 72 -6.37 7.38 5.65
C VAL A 72 -6.59 8.54 4.67
N HIS A 73 -6.62 8.23 3.37
CA HIS A 73 -6.98 9.17 2.30
C HIS A 73 -6.16 10.48 2.28
N VAL A 74 -4.85 10.37 2.52
CA VAL A 74 -3.92 11.49 2.27
C VAL A 74 -3.42 11.39 0.85
N PHE A 75 -3.65 12.46 0.10
CA PHE A 75 -3.18 12.63 -1.27
C PHE A 75 -2.52 13.99 -1.39
N ALA A 76 -1.45 14.06 -2.18
CA ALA A 76 -0.81 15.31 -2.54
C ALA A 76 -0.16 15.15 -3.92
N PRO A 77 0.04 16.25 -4.67
CA PRO A 77 0.62 16.19 -6.02
C PRO A 77 2.02 15.58 -6.10
N ASP A 78 2.76 15.60 -4.99
CA ASP A 78 4.12 15.08 -4.85
C ASP A 78 4.18 13.63 -4.33
N ILE A 79 3.04 13.05 -3.92
CA ILE A 79 2.95 11.68 -3.42
C ILE A 79 2.50 10.76 -4.56
N ALA A 80 3.32 9.77 -4.90
CA ALA A 80 2.99 8.77 -5.91
C ALA A 80 1.75 7.96 -5.50
N PHE A 81 0.80 7.81 -6.40
CA PHE A 81 -0.41 7.02 -6.16
C PHE A 81 -0.66 6.05 -7.31
N GLY A 82 -0.79 4.77 -7.00
CA GLY A 82 -1.07 3.73 -7.97
C GLY A 82 -1.67 2.51 -7.28
N GLY A 83 -2.36 1.67 -8.05
CA GLY A 83 -2.92 0.43 -7.55
C GLY A 83 -2.05 -0.77 -7.91
N HIS A 84 -2.13 -1.83 -7.10
CA HIS A 84 -1.63 -3.16 -7.43
C HIS A 84 -2.75 -4.07 -7.91
N LYS A 85 -2.39 -5.22 -8.51
CA LYS A 85 -3.34 -6.24 -9.00
C LYS A 85 -4.34 -5.65 -10.00
N GLN A 86 -5.63 -5.94 -9.86
CA GLN A 86 -6.68 -5.37 -10.72
C GLN A 86 -7.03 -3.92 -10.38
N SER A 87 -6.39 -3.30 -9.38
CA SER A 87 -6.66 -1.91 -9.02
C SER A 87 -5.95 -0.89 -9.90
N GLY A 88 -5.01 -1.30 -10.76
CA GLY A 88 -4.41 -0.40 -11.73
C GLY A 88 -3.06 -0.88 -12.24
N MET A 89 -2.58 -0.16 -13.27
CA MET A 89 -1.21 -0.22 -13.78
C MET A 89 -0.73 1.21 -13.98
N GLY A 90 0.55 1.46 -13.74
CA GLY A 90 1.13 2.80 -13.78
C GLY A 90 0.92 3.58 -12.48
N ILE A 91 1.44 4.80 -12.47
CA ILE A 91 1.40 5.71 -11.32
C ILE A 91 0.78 7.04 -11.75
N GLU A 92 -0.02 7.64 -10.88
CA GLU A 92 -0.44 9.04 -10.95
C GLU A 92 0.26 9.86 -9.87
N ASN A 93 0.30 11.19 -10.05
CA ASN A 93 1.02 12.14 -9.19
C ASN A 93 2.53 11.87 -9.09
N SER A 94 3.24 12.73 -8.37
CA SER A 94 4.70 12.78 -8.26
C SER A 94 5.41 12.84 -9.61
N LEU A 95 6.74 12.85 -9.58
CA LEU A 95 7.55 12.75 -10.79
C LEU A 95 7.32 11.43 -11.55
N HIS A 96 6.87 10.37 -10.86
CA HIS A 96 6.61 9.07 -11.48
C HIS A 96 5.38 9.14 -12.40
N GLY A 97 4.28 9.73 -11.94
CA GLY A 97 3.10 9.91 -12.79
C GLY A 97 3.33 10.92 -13.90
N HIS A 98 4.16 11.95 -13.69
CA HIS A 98 4.59 12.82 -14.78
C HIS A 98 5.36 12.05 -15.89
N ALA A 99 6.14 11.04 -15.52
CA ALA A 99 6.88 10.23 -16.48
C ALA A 99 5.96 9.36 -17.36
N GLU A 100 4.80 8.91 -16.85
CA GLU A 100 3.80 8.14 -17.61
C GLU A 100 3.22 8.93 -18.79
N TYR A 101 3.27 10.27 -18.74
CA TYR A 101 2.84 11.16 -19.82
C TYR A 101 4.00 11.70 -20.67
N SER A 102 5.20 11.12 -20.53
CA SER A 102 6.41 11.58 -21.22
C SER A 102 6.91 10.57 -22.25
N ASN A 103 7.42 11.05 -23.38
CA ASN A 103 8.03 10.20 -24.41
C ASN A 103 9.56 10.17 -24.24
N MET A 104 10.08 9.03 -23.76
CA MET A 104 11.53 8.83 -23.59
C MET A 104 12.22 8.69 -24.96
N LYS A 105 13.32 9.43 -25.16
CA LYS A 105 14.14 9.35 -26.37
C LYS A 105 15.61 9.12 -26.03
N THR A 106 16.16 8.00 -26.48
CA THR A 106 17.59 7.69 -26.32
C THR A 106 18.31 7.93 -27.65
N ILE A 107 19.40 8.69 -27.63
CA ILE A 107 20.28 8.91 -28.78
C ILE A 107 21.66 8.35 -28.45
N MET A 108 22.12 7.37 -29.22
CA MET A 108 23.44 6.77 -29.06
C MET A 108 24.33 7.16 -30.25
N ARG A 109 25.57 7.56 -29.97
CA ARG A 109 26.57 7.88 -30.98
C ARG A 109 27.82 7.05 -30.73
N LYS A 110 28.32 6.37 -31.77
CA LYS A 110 29.62 5.70 -31.74
C LYS A 110 30.73 6.75 -31.63
N ALA A 111 31.68 6.57 -30.70
CA ALA A 111 32.89 7.38 -30.67
C ALA A 111 33.72 7.14 -31.93
N MET A 112 34.21 8.20 -32.58
CA MET A 112 35.11 8.08 -33.72
C MET A 112 36.55 7.98 -33.20
N ALA A 113 37.34 7.09 -33.82
CA ALA A 113 38.77 6.92 -33.57
C ALA A 113 39.58 8.07 -34.19
#